data_AF-A0A5P1FC40-F1
#
_entry.id   AF-A0A5P1FC40-F1
#
_cell.length_a   1.000
_cell.length_b   1.000
_cell.length_c   1.000
_cell.angle_alpha   90.00
_cell.angle_beta   90.00
_cell.angle_gamma   90.00
#
_symmetry.space_group_name_H-M   'P 1'
#
loop_
_entity.id
_entity.type
_entity.pdbx_description
1 polymer ?
#
loop_
_entity_poly.entity_id
_entity_poly.type
_entity_poly.pdbx_seq_one_letter_code
_entity_poly.pdbx_strand_id
1 'polypeptide(L)'
;MKKNADSDMSLNLDLCLGYKPTVSMAETSSTRTPRVSRMPTNNPPDLKRDLIFLILQLLDEGKFSETVHKLEKESGVYFNMKYFEDTILVGDWDEAENYVSGFIKMDESTQSLMLFFHLRWHKYFESIIREDRVKALDILNKELRVFQPTYPQLYKEMTQYLTTPREDSALSIESHVKSLRAMAVSEINNVIISHPLLCDKLQFPKFSNKRLLTLLSQSLQGVKMLGMTEK
;
A
#
# COMPACT_ATOMS: atom_id res chain seq x y z
N MET A 1 6.96 36.25 -8.54
CA MET A 1 6.82 34.93 -9.19
C MET A 1 6.09 34.04 -8.20
N LYS A 2 4.85 33.63 -8.52
CA LYS A 2 4.03 32.75 -7.67
C LYS A 2 4.63 31.34 -7.74
N LYS A 3 5.15 30.83 -6.63
CA LYS A 3 5.51 29.41 -6.53
C LYS A 3 4.29 28.68 -5.99
N ASN A 4 3.82 27.69 -6.74
CA ASN A 4 2.67 26.90 -6.31
C ASN A 4 3.15 25.93 -5.22
N ALA A 5 2.56 25.95 -4.03
CA ALA A 5 2.97 25.09 -2.91
C ALA A 5 2.93 23.60 -3.29
N ASP A 6 1.99 23.21 -4.17
CA ASP A 6 1.88 21.86 -4.71
C ASP A 6 3.06 21.47 -5.62
N SER A 7 3.64 22.41 -6.39
CA SER A 7 4.81 22.11 -7.22
C SER A 7 6.11 22.10 -6.43
N ASP A 8 6.24 22.98 -5.43
CA ASP A 8 7.41 23.02 -4.55
C ASP A 8 7.50 21.76 -3.66
N MET A 9 6.36 21.16 -3.28
CA MET A 9 6.30 19.92 -2.49
C MET A 9 6.75 18.69 -3.30
N SER A 10 6.26 18.54 -4.53
CA SER A 10 6.71 17.48 -5.46
C SER A 10 8.20 17.64 -5.82
N LEU A 11 8.65 18.87 -6.09
CA LEU A 11 10.06 19.13 -6.43
C LEU A 11 11.02 18.82 -5.27
N ASN A 12 10.66 19.13 -4.01
CA ASN A 12 11.52 18.85 -2.86
C ASN A 12 11.58 17.35 -2.50
N LEU A 13 10.50 16.60 -2.73
CA LEU A 13 10.48 15.15 -2.53
C LEU A 13 11.28 14.43 -3.63
N ASP A 14 11.15 14.87 -4.89
CA ASP A 14 11.95 14.38 -6.02
C ASP A 14 13.45 14.68 -5.85
N LEU A 15 13.79 15.85 -5.30
CA LEU A 15 15.18 16.27 -5.03
C LEU A 15 15.81 15.50 -3.86
N CYS A 16 15.03 15.13 -2.83
CA CYS A 16 15.54 14.42 -1.66
C CYS A 16 15.65 12.90 -1.86
N LEU A 17 14.82 12.30 -2.73
CA LEU A 17 14.68 10.83 -2.78
C LEU A 17 15.42 10.14 -3.93
N GLY A 18 15.92 10.86 -4.94
CA GLY A 18 16.71 10.24 -6.03
C GLY A 18 15.99 9.10 -6.76
N TYR A 19 14.69 8.93 -6.56
CA TYR A 19 13.90 7.84 -7.12
C TYR A 19 13.04 8.40 -8.24
N LYS A 20 13.60 8.39 -9.45
CA LYS A 20 12.79 8.48 -10.68
C LYS A 20 12.30 7.06 -11.00
N PRO A 21 11.00 6.75 -10.92
CA PRO A 21 10.49 5.62 -11.68
C PRO A 21 10.55 6.05 -13.15
N THR A 22 11.63 5.72 -13.85
CA THR A 22 11.69 5.89 -15.31
C THR A 22 10.72 4.91 -15.94
N VAL A 23 9.50 5.36 -16.20
CA VAL A 23 8.69 4.83 -17.28
C VAL A 23 9.00 5.67 -18.51
N SER A 24 10.03 5.26 -19.25
CA SER A 24 10.17 5.61 -20.66
C SER A 24 9.55 4.47 -21.45
N MET A 25 8.38 4.72 -22.03
CA MET A 25 7.92 3.99 -23.20
C MET A 25 8.46 4.67 -24.47
N ALA A 26 8.64 3.84 -25.49
CA ALA A 26 9.18 4.08 -26.84
C ALA A 26 10.73 4.04 -26.91
N GLU A 27 11.40 3.22 -27.72
CA GLU A 27 11.00 2.54 -28.96
C GLU A 27 11.90 1.32 -29.26
N THR A 28 11.40 0.49 -30.15
CA THR A 28 11.89 -0.79 -30.66
C THR A 28 13.33 -0.82 -31.17
N SER A 29 14.08 -1.88 -30.83
CA SER A 29 15.05 -2.51 -31.74
C SER A 29 15.20 -4.00 -31.44
N SER A 30 14.89 -4.78 -32.46
CA SER A 30 14.95 -6.24 -32.56
C SER A 30 16.32 -6.83 -32.23
N THR A 31 16.36 -7.83 -31.34
CA THR A 31 17.24 -9.01 -31.48
C THR A 31 16.55 -10.25 -30.92
N ARG A 32 16.23 -11.19 -31.81
CA ARG A 32 15.69 -12.52 -31.49
C ARG A 32 16.71 -13.32 -30.68
N THR A 33 16.29 -13.87 -29.54
CA THR A 33 16.87 -15.06 -28.91
C THR A 33 15.75 -16.02 -28.46
N PRO A 34 16.04 -17.34 -28.34
CA PRO A 34 15.02 -18.37 -28.45
C PRO A 34 14.10 -18.47 -27.24
N ARG A 35 12.83 -18.78 -27.53
CA ARG A 35 11.74 -19.04 -26.59
C ARG A 35 12.05 -20.28 -25.76
N VAL A 36 12.61 -20.11 -24.56
CA VAL A 36 12.58 -21.16 -23.53
C VAL A 36 11.15 -21.20 -22.99
N SER A 37 10.41 -22.25 -23.37
CA SER A 37 9.16 -22.61 -22.72
C SER A 37 9.44 -22.84 -21.24
N ARG A 38 9.06 -21.90 -20.37
CA ARG A 38 9.03 -22.14 -18.93
C ARG A 38 7.99 -23.23 -18.68
N MET A 39 8.48 -24.41 -18.29
CA MET A 39 7.63 -25.46 -17.77
C MET A 39 6.91 -24.96 -16.51
N PRO A 40 5.67 -25.41 -16.24
CA PRO A 40 5.01 -25.12 -14.98
C PRO A 40 5.88 -25.67 -13.86
N THR A 41 6.37 -24.77 -13.00
CA THR A 41 7.06 -25.16 -11.78
C THR A 41 6.02 -25.81 -10.88
N ASN A 42 6.02 -27.15 -10.85
CA ASN A 42 5.32 -27.95 -9.84
C ASN A 42 5.99 -27.71 -8.47
N ASN A 43 5.80 -26.52 -7.90
CA ASN A 43 5.90 -26.37 -6.46
C ASN A 43 4.68 -27.07 -5.85
N PRO A 44 4.83 -27.85 -4.78
CA PRO A 44 3.68 -28.40 -4.07
C PRO A 44 2.76 -27.24 -3.66
N PRO A 45 1.43 -27.38 -3.79
CA PRO A 45 0.50 -26.33 -3.42
C PRO A 45 0.72 -25.94 -1.96
N ASP A 46 0.89 -24.64 -1.69
CA ASP A 46 0.87 -24.11 -0.34
C ASP A 46 -0.59 -24.11 0.12
N LEU A 47 -1.01 -25.28 0.60
CA LEU A 47 -2.39 -25.55 1.00
C LEU A 47 -2.90 -24.54 2.03
N LYS A 48 -2.01 -24.02 2.89
CA LYS A 48 -2.38 -23.02 3.90
C LYS A 48 -2.69 -21.69 3.22
N ARG A 49 -1.81 -21.22 2.32
CA ARG A 49 -2.03 -19.98 1.56
C ARG A 49 -3.29 -20.07 0.69
N ASP A 50 -3.48 -21.17 -0.03
CA ASP A 50 -4.65 -21.38 -0.87
C ASP A 50 -5.95 -21.37 -0.04
N LEU A 51 -5.94 -22.00 1.14
CA LEU A 51 -7.08 -21.97 2.05
C LEU A 51 -7.38 -20.55 2.58
N ILE A 52 -6.36 -19.74 2.88
CA ILE A 52 -6.55 -18.34 3.30
C ILE A 52 -7.27 -17.56 2.19
N PHE A 53 -6.86 -17.72 0.93
CA PHE A 53 -7.54 -17.07 -0.19
C PHE A 53 -9.00 -17.51 -0.35
N LEU A 54 -9.30 -18.79 -0.13
CA LEU A 54 -10.67 -19.30 -0.14
C LEU A 54 -11.52 -18.73 1.00
N ILE A 55 -10.92 -18.51 2.19
CA ILE A 55 -11.57 -17.86 3.33
C ILE A 55 -11.80 -16.38 3.01
N LEU A 56 -10.82 -15.68 2.44
CA LEU A 56 -10.97 -14.28 2.02
C LEU A 56 -12.14 -14.12 1.03
N GLN A 57 -12.25 -15.01 0.04
CA GLN A 57 -13.39 -15.03 -0.89
C GLN A 57 -14.72 -15.23 -0.16
N LEU A 58 -14.79 -16.20 0.77
CA LEU A 58 -16.01 -16.45 1.55
C LEU A 58 -16.43 -15.22 2.37
N LEU A 59 -15.46 -14.54 2.99
CA LEU A 59 -15.70 -13.37 3.82
C LEU A 59 -16.21 -12.19 2.98
N ASP A 60 -15.62 -11.97 1.80
CA ASP A 60 -16.04 -10.93 0.87
C ASP A 60 -17.47 -11.19 0.33
N GLU A 61 -17.76 -12.43 -0.09
CA GLU A 61 -19.12 -12.84 -0.50
C GLU A 61 -20.16 -12.65 0.62
N GLY A 62 -19.74 -12.85 1.88
CA GLY A 62 -20.53 -12.61 3.08
C GLY A 62 -20.60 -11.15 3.53
N LYS A 63 -19.87 -10.24 2.87
CA LYS A 63 -19.75 -8.80 3.21
C LYS A 63 -19.17 -8.53 4.60
N PHE A 64 -18.26 -9.38 5.07
CA PHE A 64 -17.55 -9.20 6.35
C PHE A 64 -16.29 -8.34 6.17
N SER A 65 -16.45 -7.09 5.72
CA SER A 65 -15.36 -6.21 5.27
C SER A 65 -14.22 -6.05 6.30
N GLU A 66 -14.53 -5.74 7.55
CA GLU A 66 -13.48 -5.61 8.58
C GLU A 66 -12.69 -6.90 8.78
N THR A 67 -13.37 -8.05 8.74
CA THR A 67 -12.74 -9.36 8.92
C THR A 67 -11.85 -9.70 7.73
N VAL A 68 -12.25 -9.33 6.51
CA VAL A 68 -11.43 -9.48 5.30
C VAL A 68 -10.09 -8.76 5.50
N HIS A 69 -10.11 -7.46 5.82
CA HIS A 69 -8.88 -6.67 5.91
C HIS A 69 -8.01 -7.04 7.12
N LYS A 70 -8.61 -7.46 8.24
CA LYS A 70 -7.86 -8.06 9.36
C LYS A 70 -7.15 -9.35 8.94
N LEU A 71 -7.83 -10.24 8.21
CA LEU A 71 -7.21 -11.49 7.74
C LEU A 71 -6.12 -11.22 6.69
N GLU A 72 -6.34 -10.29 5.76
CA GLU A 72 -5.32 -9.84 4.80
C GLU A 72 -4.04 -9.41 5.53
N LYS A 73 -4.20 -8.52 6.52
CA LYS A 73 -3.11 -7.99 7.34
C LYS A 73 -2.41 -9.06 8.18
N GLU A 74 -3.16 -9.85 8.95
CA GLU A 74 -2.59 -10.85 9.87
C GLU A 74 -1.91 -12.01 9.13
N SER A 75 -2.45 -12.40 7.98
CA SER A 75 -1.87 -13.46 7.16
C SER A 75 -0.71 -12.96 6.30
N GLY A 76 -0.72 -11.68 5.91
CA GLY A 76 0.27 -11.06 5.04
C GLY A 76 0.34 -11.67 3.64
N VAL A 77 -0.69 -12.41 3.18
CA VAL A 77 -0.64 -13.14 1.90
C VAL A 77 -1.21 -12.36 0.70
N TYR A 78 -2.05 -11.36 0.96
CA TYR A 78 -2.69 -10.53 -0.07
C TYR A 78 -2.81 -9.09 0.42
N PHE A 79 -2.20 -8.17 -0.33
CA PHE A 79 -2.29 -6.74 -0.08
C PHE A 79 -3.40 -6.16 -0.96
N ASN A 80 -4.48 -5.71 -0.34
CA ASN A 80 -5.62 -5.14 -1.02
C ASN A 80 -5.35 -3.67 -1.33
N MET A 81 -4.86 -3.41 -2.54
CA MET A 81 -4.53 -2.06 -3.00
C MET A 81 -5.73 -1.11 -2.88
N LYS A 82 -6.94 -1.59 -3.23
CA LYS A 82 -8.15 -0.76 -3.16
C LYS A 82 -8.48 -0.34 -1.73
N TYR A 83 -8.46 -1.28 -0.77
CA TYR A 83 -8.67 -0.95 0.64
C TYR A 83 -7.67 0.09 1.11
N PHE A 84 -6.39 -0.10 0.80
CA PHE A 84 -5.33 0.81 1.18
C PHE A 84 -5.51 2.22 0.59
N GLU A 85 -5.85 2.32 -0.70
CA GLU A 85 -6.18 3.58 -1.37
C GLU A 85 -7.36 4.28 -0.71
N ASP A 86 -8.45 3.56 -0.46
CA ASP A 86 -9.65 4.09 0.18
C ASP A 86 -9.34 4.64 1.59
N THR A 87 -8.50 3.94 2.36
CA THR A 87 -8.02 4.38 3.68
C THR A 87 -7.23 5.70 3.60
N ILE A 88 -6.33 5.84 2.62
CA ILE A 88 -5.60 7.10 2.39
C ILE A 88 -6.56 8.23 1.98
N LEU A 89 -7.53 7.95 1.09
CA LEU A 89 -8.47 8.96 0.60
C LEU A 89 -9.38 9.50 1.72
N VAL A 90 -9.71 8.68 2.72
CA VAL A 90 -10.42 9.11 3.93
C VAL A 90 -9.48 9.83 4.92
N GLY A 91 -8.16 9.63 4.78
CA GLY A 91 -7.10 10.25 5.59
C GLY A 91 -6.85 9.54 6.91
N ASP A 92 -7.20 8.26 6.98
CA ASP A 92 -6.87 7.42 8.13
C ASP A 92 -5.44 6.88 7.96
N TRP A 93 -4.48 7.79 8.09
CA TRP A 93 -3.06 7.49 7.93
C TRP A 93 -2.54 6.45 8.93
N ASP A 94 -3.13 6.42 10.13
CA ASP A 94 -2.77 5.46 11.16
C ASP A 94 -3.21 4.05 10.77
N GLU A 95 -4.43 3.87 10.25
CA GLU A 95 -4.85 2.57 9.71
C GLU A 95 -4.08 2.19 8.45
N ALA A 96 -3.75 3.13 7.56
CA ALA A 96 -2.94 2.85 6.38
C ALA A 96 -1.55 2.31 6.75
N GLU A 97 -0.88 2.95 7.72
CA GLU A 97 0.42 2.50 8.24
C GLU A 97 0.29 1.15 8.97
N ASN A 98 -0.74 1.00 9.79
CA ASN A 98 -1.05 -0.22 10.51
C ASN A 98 -1.32 -1.39 9.56
N TYR A 99 -2.02 -1.18 8.44
CA TYR A 99 -2.27 -2.20 7.42
C TYR A 99 -0.95 -2.63 6.75
N VAL A 100 -0.13 -1.68 6.31
CA VAL A 100 1.18 -1.96 5.70
C VAL A 100 2.09 -2.77 6.63
N SER A 101 2.03 -2.52 7.94
CA SER A 101 2.83 -3.24 8.94
C SER A 101 2.54 -4.75 9.02
N GLY A 102 1.39 -5.22 8.51
CA GLY A 102 1.08 -6.65 8.40
C GLY A 102 1.89 -7.37 7.32
N PHE A 103 2.49 -6.63 6.39
CA PHE A 103 3.17 -7.18 5.22
C PHE A 103 4.69 -7.02 5.27
N ILE A 104 5.16 -5.90 5.83
CA ILE A 104 6.58 -5.55 5.93
C ILE A 104 6.85 -4.80 7.24
N LYS A 105 8.08 -4.89 7.75
CA LYS A 105 8.53 -4.07 8.89
C LYS A 105 9.31 -2.86 8.40
N MET A 106 9.23 -1.78 9.16
CA MET A 106 9.88 -0.51 8.83
C MET A 106 11.42 -0.63 8.71
N ASP A 107 12.03 -1.47 9.53
CA ASP A 107 13.49 -1.65 9.64
C ASP A 107 14.04 -2.80 8.79
N GLU A 108 13.21 -3.49 7.99
CA GLU A 108 13.63 -4.61 7.16
C GLU A 108 14.47 -4.18 5.94
N SER A 109 14.22 -3.01 5.38
CA SER A 109 14.98 -2.48 4.24
C SER A 109 14.83 -0.97 4.06
N THR A 110 15.73 -0.36 3.27
CA THR A 110 15.61 1.05 2.88
C THR A 110 14.31 1.34 2.11
N GLN A 111 13.80 0.38 1.32
CA GLN A 111 12.55 0.54 0.58
C GLN A 111 11.33 0.49 1.50
N SER A 112 11.39 -0.34 2.54
CA SER A 112 10.37 -0.39 3.59
C SER A 112 10.38 0.91 4.37
N LEU A 113 11.55 1.36 4.83
CA LEU A 113 11.74 2.65 5.49
C LEU A 113 11.18 3.81 4.65
N MET A 114 11.37 3.77 3.32
CA MET A 114 10.83 4.76 2.39
C MET A 114 9.31 4.76 2.34
N LEU A 115 8.67 3.58 2.31
CA LEU A 115 7.21 3.48 2.32
C LEU A 115 6.61 4.11 3.58
N PHE A 116 7.16 3.80 4.76
CA PHE A 116 6.73 4.43 6.03
C PHE A 116 7.01 5.93 6.05
N PHE A 117 8.11 6.38 5.45
CA PHE A 117 8.39 7.81 5.29
C PHE A 117 7.29 8.52 4.51
N HIS A 118 6.88 8.00 3.35
CA HIS A 118 5.84 8.63 2.53
C HIS A 118 4.49 8.73 3.28
N LEU A 119 4.08 7.68 4.00
CA LEU A 119 2.85 7.70 4.80
C LEU A 119 2.89 8.81 5.86
N ARG A 120 3.96 8.85 6.65
CA ARG A 120 4.14 9.85 7.74
C ARG A 120 4.35 11.26 7.21
N TRP A 121 5.01 11.40 6.06
CA TRP A 121 5.20 12.67 5.36
C TRP A 121 3.86 13.28 4.96
N HIS A 122 3.00 12.51 4.29
CA HIS A 122 1.68 13.00 3.89
C HIS A 122 0.77 13.27 5.09
N LYS A 123 0.82 12.43 6.13
CA LYS A 123 0.12 12.68 7.41
C LYS A 123 0.56 14.00 8.07
N TYR A 124 1.86 14.26 8.10
CA TYR A 124 2.45 15.50 8.59
C TYR A 124 1.98 16.70 7.76
N PHE A 125 2.08 16.60 6.44
CA PHE A 125 1.75 17.70 5.54
C PHE A 125 0.24 18.01 5.53
N GLU A 126 -0.62 17.00 5.66
CA GLU A 126 -2.05 17.22 5.84
C GLU A 126 -2.32 18.05 7.12
N SER A 127 -1.60 17.77 8.21
CA SER A 127 -1.71 18.54 9.46
C SER A 127 -1.24 19.99 9.28
N ILE A 128 -0.22 20.22 8.45
CA ILE A 128 0.23 21.56 8.07
C ILE A 128 -0.85 22.31 7.26
N ILE A 129 -1.45 21.67 6.24
CA ILE A 129 -2.52 22.27 5.42
C ILE A 129 -3.74 22.62 6.28
N ARG A 130 -4.08 21.77 7.25
CA ARG A 130 -5.19 22.00 8.20
C ARG A 130 -4.86 23.01 9.29
N GLU A 131 -3.64 23.56 9.28
CA GLU A 131 -3.12 24.51 10.28
C GLU A 131 -3.08 23.93 11.71
N ASP A 132 -3.13 22.61 11.86
CA ASP A 132 -2.99 21.91 13.14
C ASP A 132 -1.50 21.72 13.46
N ARG A 133 -0.90 22.83 13.93
CA ARG A 133 0.54 22.88 14.25
C ARG A 133 0.92 21.97 15.41
N VAL A 134 -0.01 21.73 16.35
CA VAL A 134 0.22 20.84 17.49
C VAL A 134 0.35 19.40 17.00
N LYS A 135 -0.58 18.93 16.17
CA LYS A 135 -0.50 17.60 15.55
C LYS A 135 0.70 17.45 14.63
N ALA A 136 0.98 18.45 13.80
CA ALA A 136 2.15 18.45 12.92
C ALA A 136 3.46 18.32 13.71
N LEU A 137 3.62 19.09 14.79
CA LEU A 137 4.79 19.01 15.67
C LEU A 137 4.91 17.64 16.35
N ASP A 138 3.78 17.04 16.74
CA ASP A 138 3.76 15.70 17.34
C ASP A 138 4.26 14.63 16.36
N ILE A 139 3.73 14.62 15.14
CA ILE A 139 4.15 13.71 14.06
C ILE A 139 5.64 13.92 13.75
N LEU A 140 6.09 15.17 13.63
CA LEU A 140 7.49 15.49 13.33
C LEU A 140 8.46 14.92 14.39
N ASN A 141 8.10 15.02 15.67
CA ASN A 141 8.96 14.60 16.78
C ASN A 141 8.88 13.10 17.06
N LYS A 142 7.71 12.48 16.91
CA LYS A 142 7.49 11.08 17.27
C LYS A 142 7.69 10.11 16.11
N GLU A 143 7.24 10.49 14.91
CA GLU A 143 7.11 9.59 13.77
C GLU A 143 8.19 9.85 12.71
N LEU A 144 8.51 11.12 12.46
CA LEU A 144 9.49 11.51 11.42
C LEU A 144 10.91 11.72 11.94
N ARG A 145 11.11 11.76 13.26
CA ARG A 145 12.44 11.97 13.86
C ARG A 145 13.44 10.86 13.54
N VAL A 146 12.97 9.64 13.33
CA VAL A 146 13.81 8.49 12.94
C VAL A 146 14.57 8.73 11.64
N PHE A 147 14.06 9.60 10.75
CA PHE A 147 14.69 9.93 9.47
C PHE A 147 15.73 11.05 9.56
N GLN A 148 15.81 11.77 10.69
CA GLN A 148 16.70 12.93 10.87
C GLN A 148 18.19 12.60 10.66
N PRO A 149 18.75 11.48 11.18
CA PRO A 149 20.16 11.18 10.98
C PRO A 149 20.52 10.97 9.51
N THR A 150 19.60 10.41 8.73
CA THR A 150 19.79 10.12 7.30
C THR A 150 19.51 11.33 6.42
N TYR A 151 18.51 12.15 6.77
CA TYR A 151 18.04 13.28 5.98
C TYR A 151 17.93 14.57 6.83
N PRO A 152 19.05 15.10 7.35
CA PRO A 152 19.03 16.23 8.28
C PRO A 152 18.50 17.54 7.66
N GLN A 153 18.76 17.75 6.36
CA GLN A 153 18.29 18.93 5.64
C GLN A 153 16.78 18.91 5.43
N LEU A 154 16.22 17.75 5.05
CA LEU A 154 14.77 17.56 4.94
C LEU A 154 14.07 17.74 6.29
N TYR A 155 14.66 17.24 7.37
CA TYR A 155 14.12 17.45 8.72
C TYR A 155 14.09 18.93 9.13
N LYS A 156 15.11 19.69 8.74
CA LYS A 156 15.15 21.15 8.93
C LYS A 156 14.06 21.85 8.12
N GLU A 157 13.84 21.46 6.87
CA GLU A 157 12.76 21.99 6.01
C GLU A 157 11.38 21.68 6.59
N MET A 158 11.16 20.44 7.05
CA MET A 158 9.96 20.06 7.80
C MET A 158 9.72 21.01 8.98
N THR A 159 10.75 21.24 9.79
CA THR A 159 10.66 22.14 10.94
C THR A 159 10.29 23.58 10.52
N GLN A 160 10.80 24.06 9.39
CA GLN A 160 10.46 25.40 8.89
C GLN A 160 8.98 25.52 8.52
N TYR A 161 8.39 24.49 7.88
CA TYR A 161 6.97 24.49 7.53
C TYR A 161 6.03 24.73 8.72
N LEU A 162 6.42 24.34 9.94
CA LEU A 162 5.63 24.61 11.16
C LEU A 162 5.44 26.12 11.44
N THR A 163 6.43 26.92 11.06
CA THR A 163 6.46 28.38 11.32
C THR A 163 6.01 29.21 10.12
N THR A 164 5.99 28.62 8.93
CA THR A 164 5.59 29.31 7.70
C THR A 164 4.07 29.57 7.72
N PRO A 165 3.63 30.84 7.64
CA PRO A 165 2.21 31.16 7.51
C PRO A 165 1.70 30.63 6.17
N ARG A 166 0.46 30.17 6.14
CA ARG A 166 -0.15 29.72 4.90
C ARG A 166 -0.38 30.94 4.00
N GLU A 167 0.01 30.83 2.74
CA GLU A 167 -0.32 31.86 1.75
C GLU A 167 -1.82 31.83 1.44
N ASP A 168 -2.41 33.01 1.24
CA ASP A 168 -3.82 33.15 0.87
C ASP A 168 -4.07 32.43 -0.46
N SER A 169 -4.77 31.30 -0.37
CA SER A 169 -5.18 30.49 -1.52
C SER A 169 -6.66 30.70 -1.79
N ALA A 170 -7.02 30.81 -3.07
CA ALA A 170 -8.42 30.85 -3.50
C ALA A 170 -9.16 29.52 -3.25
N LEU A 171 -8.43 28.42 -3.05
CA LEU A 171 -8.99 27.10 -2.81
C LEU A 171 -9.25 26.87 -1.30
N SER A 172 -10.32 26.14 -1.00
CA SER A 172 -10.62 25.73 0.38
C SER A 172 -9.54 24.78 0.93
N ILE A 173 -9.41 24.71 2.25
CA ILE A 173 -8.55 23.71 2.92
C ILE A 173 -8.89 22.31 2.43
N GLU A 174 -10.18 21.98 2.36
CA GLU A 174 -10.65 20.66 1.96
C GLU A 174 -10.25 20.30 0.53
N SER A 175 -10.23 21.28 -0.39
CA SER A 175 -9.74 21.06 -1.74
C SER A 175 -8.25 20.71 -1.77
N HIS A 176 -7.42 21.36 -0.94
CA HIS A 176 -5.99 21.04 -0.86
C HIS A 176 -5.78 19.67 -0.23
N VAL A 177 -6.52 19.33 0.84
CA VAL A 177 -6.43 18.01 1.47
C VAL A 177 -6.80 16.91 0.49
N LYS A 178 -7.88 17.09 -0.28
CA LYS A 178 -8.29 16.12 -1.31
C LYS A 178 -7.20 15.93 -2.37
N SER A 179 -6.60 17.02 -2.84
CA SER A 179 -5.48 16.95 -3.80
C SER A 179 -4.26 16.25 -3.21
N LEU A 180 -3.90 16.55 -1.95
CA LEU A 180 -2.80 15.89 -1.24
C LEU A 180 -3.03 14.38 -1.17
N ARG A 181 -4.21 13.94 -0.73
CA ARG A 181 -4.53 12.51 -0.60
C ARG A 181 -4.50 11.79 -1.94
N ALA A 182 -5.00 12.42 -3.01
CA ALA A 182 -4.92 11.86 -4.36
C ALA A 182 -3.46 11.73 -4.86
N MET A 183 -2.62 12.72 -4.57
CA MET A 183 -1.18 12.68 -4.86
C MET A 183 -0.50 11.57 -4.06
N ALA A 184 -0.79 11.47 -2.76
CA ALA A 184 -0.25 10.45 -1.87
C ALA A 184 -0.58 9.03 -2.36
N VAL A 185 -1.83 8.78 -2.79
CA VAL A 185 -2.21 7.50 -3.41
C VAL A 185 -1.30 7.18 -4.60
N SER A 186 -1.13 8.13 -5.53
CA SER A 186 -0.29 7.91 -6.71
C SER A 186 1.17 7.61 -6.35
N GLU A 187 1.75 8.37 -5.44
CA GLU A 187 3.15 8.20 -5.02
C GLU A 187 3.37 6.89 -4.28
N ILE A 188 2.53 6.62 -3.27
CA ILE A 188 2.67 5.45 -2.40
C ILE A 188 2.38 4.17 -3.18
N ASN A 189 1.40 4.18 -4.09
CA ASN A 189 1.15 3.03 -4.97
C ASN A 189 2.37 2.67 -5.81
N ASN A 190 3.09 3.65 -6.35
CA ASN A 190 4.31 3.40 -7.11
C ASN A 190 5.40 2.76 -6.23
N VAL A 191 5.51 3.18 -4.97
CA VAL A 191 6.43 2.57 -3.99
C VAL A 191 6.00 1.13 -3.70
N ILE A 192 4.71 0.85 -3.47
CA ILE A 192 4.19 -0.49 -3.19
C ILE A 192 4.41 -1.44 -4.37
N ILE A 193 4.07 -1.01 -5.59
CA ILE A 193 4.21 -1.82 -6.82
C ILE A 193 5.67 -2.18 -7.09
N SER A 194 6.60 -1.29 -6.77
CA SER A 194 8.04 -1.52 -6.94
C SER A 194 8.69 -2.25 -5.75
N HIS A 195 7.98 -2.44 -4.63
CA HIS A 195 8.53 -3.05 -3.42
C HIS A 195 8.61 -4.60 -3.55
N PRO A 196 9.80 -5.23 -3.43
CA PRO A 196 10.03 -6.66 -3.64
C PRO A 196 9.21 -7.60 -2.77
N LEU A 197 8.84 -7.17 -1.56
CA LEU A 197 8.02 -7.98 -0.63
C LEU A 197 6.51 -7.77 -0.77
N LEU A 198 6.09 -6.81 -1.60
CA LEU A 198 4.67 -6.47 -1.77
C LEU A 198 4.16 -6.76 -3.18
N CYS A 199 5.02 -6.63 -4.20
CA CYS A 199 4.60 -6.70 -5.59
C CYS A 199 3.94 -8.04 -5.99
N ASP A 200 4.33 -9.14 -5.35
CA ASP A 200 3.76 -10.48 -5.55
C ASP A 200 2.46 -10.72 -4.77
N LYS A 201 2.08 -9.80 -3.88
CA LYS A 201 0.89 -9.87 -3.03
C LYS A 201 -0.28 -9.03 -3.55
N LEU A 202 -0.12 -8.33 -4.66
CA LEU A 202 -1.12 -7.39 -5.20
C LEU A 202 -2.23 -8.07 -6.03
N GLN A 203 -2.07 -9.35 -6.38
CA GLN A 203 -2.98 -10.07 -7.26
C GLN A 203 -3.80 -11.09 -6.48
N PHE A 204 -5.12 -10.91 -6.49
CA PHE A 204 -6.04 -11.89 -5.94
C PHE A 204 -6.22 -13.06 -6.93
N PRO A 205 -6.06 -14.33 -6.52
CA PRO A 205 -6.25 -15.47 -7.41
C PRO A 205 -7.69 -15.56 -7.92
N LYS A 206 -7.85 -15.99 -9.18
CA LYS A 206 -9.18 -16.15 -9.78
C LYS A 206 -9.80 -17.47 -9.35
N PHE A 207 -10.87 -17.41 -8.56
CA PHE A 207 -11.71 -18.55 -8.22
C PHE A 207 -13.09 -18.44 -8.87
N SER A 208 -13.77 -19.58 -9.03
CA SER A 208 -15.22 -19.57 -9.20
C SER A 208 -15.89 -19.03 -7.93
N ASN A 209 -17.03 -18.35 -8.04
CA ASN A 209 -17.80 -17.94 -6.87
C ASN A 209 -18.11 -19.14 -5.95
N LYS A 210 -18.14 -18.89 -4.64
CA LYS A 210 -18.43 -19.88 -3.61
C LYS A 210 -17.52 -21.11 -3.67
N ARG A 211 -16.24 -20.93 -4.02
CA ARG A 211 -15.30 -22.05 -4.24
C ARG A 211 -15.14 -22.90 -2.98
N LEU A 212 -14.99 -22.28 -1.82
CA LEU A 212 -14.86 -22.98 -0.55
C LEU A 212 -16.09 -23.84 -0.25
N LEU A 213 -17.30 -23.29 -0.41
CA LEU A 213 -18.56 -24.03 -0.21
C LEU A 213 -18.71 -25.19 -1.20
N THR A 214 -18.23 -25.02 -2.44
CA THR A 214 -18.23 -26.09 -3.45
C THR A 214 -17.31 -27.23 -3.03
N LEU A 215 -16.09 -26.93 -2.55
CA LEU A 215 -15.13 -27.93 -2.06
C LEU A 215 -15.67 -28.68 -0.84
N LEU A 216 -16.31 -27.98 0.10
CA LEU A 216 -16.97 -28.60 1.26
C LEU A 216 -18.13 -29.50 0.84
N SER A 217 -18.90 -29.10 -0.17
CA SER A 217 -19.99 -29.92 -0.70
C SER A 217 -19.45 -31.20 -1.34
N GLN A 218 -18.36 -31.11 -2.07
CA GLN A 218 -17.69 -32.26 -2.68
C GLN A 218 -17.10 -33.21 -1.64
N SER A 219 -16.48 -32.69 -0.57
CA SER A 219 -15.94 -33.53 0.51
C SER A 219 -17.05 -34.28 1.25
N LEU A 220 -18.18 -33.63 1.54
CA LEU A 220 -19.35 -34.26 2.15
C LEU A 220 -19.96 -35.36 1.26
N GLN A 221 -20.01 -35.14 -0.06
CA GLN A 221 -20.44 -36.16 -1.01
C GLN A 221 -19.49 -37.36 -1.03
N GLY A 222 -18.18 -37.13 -1.02
CA GLY A 222 -17.18 -38.20 -0.96
C GLY A 222 -17.33 -39.09 0.28
N VAL A 223 -17.53 -38.49 1.45
CA VAL A 223 -17.76 -39.22 2.71
C VAL A 223 -19.04 -40.06 2.64
N LYS A 224 -20.12 -39.52 2.06
CA LYS A 224 -21.38 -40.27 1.88
C LYS A 224 -21.21 -41.49 0.97
N MET A 225 -20.45 -41.35 -0.13
CA MET A 225 -20.19 -42.44 -1.05
C MET A 225 -19.40 -43.58 -0.38
N LEU A 226 -18.40 -43.24 0.45
CA LEU A 226 -17.62 -44.24 1.20
C LEU A 226 -18.45 -44.95 2.28
N GLY A 227 -19.33 -44.22 2.98
CA GLY A 227 -20.24 -44.83 3.97
C GLY A 227 -21.35 -45.69 3.36
N MET A 228 -21.65 -45.52 2.07
CA MET A 228 -22.58 -46.39 1.33
C MET A 228 -21.93 -47.67 0.78
N THR A 229 -20.59 -47.75 0.72
CA THR A 229 -19.85 -48.94 0.28
C THR A 229 -19.52 -49.94 1.40
N GLU A 230 -19.86 -49.63 2.66
CA GLU A 230 -19.63 -50.50 3.82
C GLU A 230 -20.85 -51.34 4.25
N LYS A 231 -21.79 -51.62 3.35
CA LYS A 231 -22.94 -52.53 3.59
C LYS A 231 -22.96 -53.66 2.57
#